data_AF-A0A7V8QIN1-F1
#
_entry.id   AF-A0A7V8QIN1-F1
#
_cell.length_a   1.000
_cell.length_b   1.000
_cell.length_c   1.000
_cell.angle_alpha   90.00
_cell.angle_beta   90.00
_cell.angle_gamma   90.00
#
_symmetry.space_group_name_H-M   'P 1'
#
loop_
_entity.id
_entity.type
_entity.pdbx_description
1 polymer ?
#
loop_
_entity_poly.entity_id
_entity_poly.type
_entity_poly.pdbx_seq_one_letter_code
_entity_poly.pdbx_strand_id
1 'polypeptide(L)' 'METQHLDIELRLDRPDDFYEALVDMHRGLDEAQSRLVNAKLILLLSNQVGDLAVLREAMAVAREDVLGPDSETELPPQP' A
#
# COMPACT_ATOMS: atom_id res chain seq x y z
N MET A 1 8.69 12.71 24.36
CA MET A 1 7.71 12.34 23.31
C MET A 1 8.32 11.15 22.63
N GLU A 2 7.79 9.94 22.85
CA GLU A 2 8.22 8.77 22.09
C GLU A 2 7.77 8.99 20.64
N THR A 3 8.75 9.07 19.74
CA THR A 3 8.50 9.06 18.30
C THR A 3 7.95 7.67 18.00
N GLN A 4 6.62 7.53 17.89
CA GLN A 4 6.04 6.31 17.36
C GLN A 4 6.59 6.18 15.93
N HIS A 5 7.46 5.20 15.72
CA HIS A 5 8.04 4.89 14.43
C HIS A 5 7.11 3.91 13.74
N LEU A 6 6.70 4.21 12.51
CA LEU A 6 5.94 3.27 11.72
C LEU A 6 6.81 2.04 11.47
N ASP A 7 6.31 0.88 11.86
CA ASP A 7 6.91 -0.39 11.51
C ASP A 7 6.33 -0.83 10.16
N ILE A 8 7.22 -0.92 9.18
CA ILE A 8 6.93 -1.24 7.78
C ILE A 8 7.11 -2.72 7.45
N GLU A 9 7.39 -3.57 8.44
CA GLU A 9 7.48 -5.01 8.22
C GLU A 9 6.12 -5.59 7.81
N LEU A 10 6.17 -6.59 6.91
CA LEU A 10 4.98 -7.31 6.46
C LEU A 10 4.40 -8.12 7.63
N ARG A 11 3.29 -7.66 8.18
CA ARG A 11 2.61 -8.29 9.33
C ARG A 11 1.50 -9.28 8.95
N LEU A 12 1.42 -9.67 7.68
CA LEU A 12 0.37 -10.57 7.21
C LEU A 12 0.84 -12.02 7.37
N ASP A 13 0.05 -12.83 8.10
CA ASP A 13 0.30 -14.27 8.25
C ASP A 13 0.27 -15.02 6.91
N ARG A 14 -0.53 -14.51 5.96
CA ARG A 14 -0.71 -15.06 4.61
C ARG A 14 -0.63 -13.95 3.57
N PRO A 15 0.58 -13.50 3.22
CA PRO A 15 0.75 -12.38 2.29
C PRO A 15 0.23 -12.72 0.89
N ASP A 16 0.42 -13.96 0.42
CA ASP A 16 -0.02 -14.41 -0.91
C ASP A 16 -1.54 -14.30 -1.08
N ASP A 17 -2.31 -14.75 -0.09
CA ASP A 17 -3.78 -14.64 -0.08
C ASP A 17 -4.24 -13.17 -0.20
N PHE A 18 -3.51 -12.24 0.43
CA PHE A 18 -3.82 -10.81 0.34
C PHE A 18 -3.48 -10.24 -1.03
N TYR A 19 -2.32 -10.61 -1.60
CA TYR A 19 -1.96 -10.22 -2.97
C TYR A 19 -2.96 -10.74 -4.00
N GLU A 20 -3.41 -12.00 -3.87
CA GLU A 20 -4.44 -12.57 -4.75
C GLU A 20 -5.75 -11.78 -4.65
N ALA A 21 -6.20 -11.47 -3.42
CA ALA A 21 -7.40 -10.67 -3.21
C ALA A 21 -7.30 -9.26 -3.82
N LEU A 22 -6.11 -8.62 -3.77
CA LEU A 22 -5.88 -7.33 -4.41
C LEU A 22 -5.94 -7.43 -5.94
N VAL A 23 -5.34 -8.46 -6.53
CA VAL A 23 -5.40 -8.70 -7.98
C VAL A 23 -6.84 -8.94 -8.42
N ASP A 24 -7.56 -9.78 -7.69
CA ASP A 24 -8.95 -10.11 -7.97
C ASP A 24 -9.88 -8.88 -7.85
N MET A 25 -9.61 -7.97 -6.90
CA MET A 25 -10.34 -6.70 -6.76
C MET A 25 -10.26 -5.84 -8.03
N HIS A 26 -9.18 -5.93 -8.80
CA HIS A 26 -8.99 -5.17 -10.03
C HIS A 26 -9.58 -5.83 -11.28
N ARG A 27 -9.99 -7.10 -11.21
CA ARG A 27 -10.45 -7.87 -12.38
C ARG A 27 -11.69 -7.22 -13.00
N GLY A 28 -11.60 -6.92 -14.29
CA GLY A 28 -12.70 -6.34 -15.07
C GLY A 28 -12.91 -4.83 -14.88
N LEU A 29 -12.03 -4.15 -14.12
CA LEU A 29 -12.03 -2.70 -13.99
C LEU A 29 -11.16 -2.05 -15.07
N ASP A 30 -11.59 -0.89 -15.55
CA ASP A 30 -10.72 0.00 -16.32
C ASP A 30 -9.71 0.71 -15.40
N GLU A 31 -8.75 1.43 -15.98
CA GLU A 31 -7.72 2.12 -15.20
C GLU A 31 -8.28 3.17 -14.24
N ALA A 32 -9.32 3.90 -14.63
CA ALA A 32 -9.91 4.94 -13.79
C ALA A 32 -10.64 4.32 -12.59
N GLN A 33 -11.36 3.23 -12.81
CA GLN A 33 -12.02 2.43 -11.78
C GLN A 33 -10.99 1.76 -10.86
N SER A 34 -9.89 1.24 -11.41
CA SER A 34 -8.77 0.67 -10.66
C SER A 34 -8.14 1.69 -9.70
N ARG A 35 -7.87 2.92 -10.18
CA ARG A 35 -7.42 4.03 -9.31
C ARG A 35 -8.46 4.40 -8.25
N LEU A 36 -9.74 4.43 -8.62
CA LEU A 36 -10.82 4.77 -7.71
C LEU A 36 -10.98 3.74 -6.58
N VAL A 37 -10.91 2.45 -6.89
CA VAL A 37 -11.02 1.40 -5.87
C VAL A 37 -9.84 1.45 -4.91
N ASN A 38 -8.62 1.71 -5.40
CA ASN A 38 -7.44 1.89 -4.55
C ASN A 38 -7.57 3.11 -3.63
N ALA A 39 -8.04 4.25 -4.15
CA ALA A 39 -8.30 5.43 -3.31
C ALA A 39 -9.32 5.13 -2.20
N LYS A 40 -10.39 4.38 -2.51
CA LYS A 40 -11.39 3.96 -1.52
C LYS A 40 -10.79 3.00 -0.47
N LEU A 41 -10.00 2.02 -0.90
CA LEU A 41 -9.34 1.08 0.00
C LEU A 41 -8.41 1.81 0.96
N ILE A 42 -7.58 2.74 0.46
CA ILE A 42 -6.69 3.57 1.29
C ILE A 42 -7.50 4.33 2.35
N LEU A 43 -8.63 4.95 2.00
CA LEU A 43 -9.47 5.67 2.96
C LEU A 43 -10.08 4.75 4.04
N LEU A 44 -10.53 3.56 3.65
CA LEU A 44 -11.07 2.57 4.59
C LEU A 44 -9.99 2.09 5.57
N LEU A 45 -8.79 1.77 5.07
CA LEU A 45 -7.65 1.39 5.90
C LEU A 45 -7.20 2.55 6.81
N SER A 46 -7.23 3.78 6.29
CA SER A 46 -6.92 4.98 7.08
C SER A 46 -7.90 5.17 8.24
N ASN A 47 -9.19 4.93 7.99
CA ASN A 47 -10.20 4.93 9.04
C ASN A 47 -9.97 3.81 10.08
N GLN A 48 -9.52 2.63 9.65
CA GLN A 48 -9.19 1.53 10.55
C GLN A 48 -7.95 1.82 11.42
N VAL A 49 -6.96 2.54 10.90
CA VAL A 49 -5.77 2.98 11.65
C VAL A 49 -6.13 4.06 12.68
N GLY A 50 -6.93 5.06 12.29
CA GLY A 50 -7.48 6.06 13.21
C GLY A 50 -6.49 7.11 13.76
N ASP A 51 -5.19 7.00 13.47
CA ASP A 51 -4.15 7.92 13.93
C ASP A 51 -3.54 8.71 12.76
N LEU A 52 -3.78 10.03 12.73
CA LEU A 52 -3.27 10.93 11.70
C LEU A 52 -1.73 11.06 11.71
N ALA A 53 -1.08 10.91 12.86
CA ALA A 53 0.38 10.97 12.94
C ALA A 53 1.01 9.77 12.22
N VAL A 54 0.50 8.56 12.50
CA VAL A 54 0.90 7.30 11.84
C VAL A 54 0.64 7.38 10.33
N LEU A 55 -0.53 7.90 9.92
CA LEU A 55 -0.84 8.06 8.49
C LEU A 55 0.10 9.05 7.78
N ARG A 56 0.50 10.14 8.45
CA ARG A 56 1.45 11.11 7.88
C ARG A 56 2.84 10.53 7.70
N GLU A 57 3.30 9.74 8.67
CA GLU A 57 4.56 9.03 8.57
C GLU A 57 4.53 8.01 7.43
N ALA A 58 3.45 7.21 7.32
CA ALA A 58 3.27 6.27 6.22
C ALA A 58 3.31 6.94 4.84
N MET A 59 2.67 8.11 4.71
CA MET A 59 2.72 8.89 3.46
C MET A 59 4.13 9.41 3.14
N ALA A 60 4.91 9.80 4.15
CA ALA A 60 6.28 10.25 3.96
C ALA A 60 7.17 9.09 3.49
N VAL A 61 7.10 7.94 4.18
CA VAL A 61 7.86 6.73 3.83
C VAL A 61 7.52 6.26 2.42
N ALA A 62 6.23 6.11 2.09
CA ALA A 62 5.80 5.66 0.77
C ALA A 62 6.27 6.59 -0.37
N ARG A 63 6.34 7.91 -0.11
CA ARG A 63 6.84 8.88 -1.08
C ARG A 63 8.35 8.78 -1.25
N GLU A 64 9.09 8.57 -0.17
CA GLU A 64 10.55 8.40 -0.21
C GLU A 64 10.96 7.12 -0.93
N ASP A 65 10.27 6.00 -0.66
CA ASP A 65 10.52 4.69 -1.29
C ASP A 65 10.39 4.76 -2.83
N VAL A 66 9.36 5.43 -3.33
CA VAL A 66 9.14 5.62 -4.78
C VAL A 66 10.14 6.59 -5.43
N LEU A 67 10.71 7.53 -4.65
CA LEU A 67 11.63 8.57 -5.15
C LEU A 67 13.11 8.25 -4.91
N GLY A 68 13.42 7.14 -4.25
CA GLY A 68 14.79 6.67 -4.01
C GLY A 68 15.53 6.36 -5.32
N PRO A 69 16.88 6.32 -5.30
CA PRO A 69 17.70 6.14 -6.50
C PRO A 69 17.55 4.77 -7.20
N ASP A 70 16.73 3.85 -6.68
CA ASP A 70 16.56 2.48 -7.17
C ASP A 70 15.19 2.21 -7.83
N SER A 71 14.43 3.24 -8.23
CA SER A 71 13.11 3.07 -8.89
C SER A 71 13.14 2.43 -10.30
N GLU A 72 14.28 1.89 -10.73
CA GLU A 72 14.41 0.93 -11.83
C GLU A 72 14.74 -0.46 -11.26
N THR A 73 13.77 -1.22 -10.72
CA THR A 73 13.99 -2.66 -10.51
C THR A 73 12.70 -3.45 -10.72
N GLU A 74 12.65 -4.05 -11.91
CA GLU A 74 12.03 -5.33 -12.26
C GLU A 74 10.74 -5.74 -11.51
N LEU A 75 9.59 -5.48 -12.15
CA LEU A 75 8.45 -6.38 -12.01
C LEU A 75 8.94 -7.81 -12.38
N PRO A 76 8.82 -8.83 -11.51
CA PRO A 76 9.21 -10.18 -11.89
C PRO A 76 8.40 -10.63 -13.12
N PRO A 77 8.98 -11.37 -14.06
CA PRO A 77 8.22 -11.95 -15.16
C PRO A 77 7.15 -12.88 -14.58
N GLN A 78 5.88 -12.49 -14.72
CA GLN A 78 4.75 -13.32 -14.35
C GLN A 78 4.75 -14.58 -15.25
N PRO A 79 4.61 -15.79 -14.69
CA PRO A 79 4.52 -17.03 -15.47
C PRO A 79 3.24 -17.09 -16.34
#